data_AF-A0A8H4ZK59-F1
#
_entry.id   AF-A0A8H4ZK59-F1
#
_cell.length_a   1.000
_cell.length_b   1.000
_cell.length_c   1.000
_cell.angle_alpha   90.00
_cell.angle_beta   90.00
_cell.angle_gamma   90.00
#
_symmetry.space_group_name_H-M   'P 1'
#
loop_
_entity.id
_entity.type
_entity.pdbx_description
1 polymer ?
#
loop_
_entity_poly.entity_id
_entity_poly.type
_entity_poly.pdbx_seq_one_letter_code
_entity_poly.pdbx_strand_id
1 'polypeptide(L)'
;MTVPKDLALPNFDAVFMQNNQESDSQDPIQALQGVPYAIRKVISIAKIKIHIIVEPVNASDASSKYHFKLTSSVMGLGIIGAAPLRAVGFQTDNTDVRVMDGVEQEKDEPMIGKTKSRIWMCTLEELMKEPNSIGEVAEFLKQGWEGYDEKTSKVVRISIKSAGAGSAEPWQNEQVWGVQMGRWTARVAFRKGSVSETARILSLTTYLRPCAVFSSGYYTGLMH
;
A
#
# COMPACT_ATOMS: atom_id res chain seq x y z
N MET A 1 17.68 -3.46 -5.17
CA MET A 1 17.64 -4.86 -5.65
C MET A 1 16.33 -5.05 -6.40
N THR A 2 16.36 -5.81 -7.49
CA THR A 2 15.17 -6.15 -8.27
C THR A 2 14.33 -7.16 -7.49
N VAL A 3 13.02 -6.92 -7.41
CA VAL A 3 12.04 -7.90 -6.92
C VAL A 3 12.15 -9.14 -7.81
N PRO A 4 12.38 -10.34 -7.24
CA PRO A 4 12.39 -11.58 -8.01
C PRO A 4 11.13 -11.68 -8.86
N LYS A 5 11.29 -12.07 -10.13
CA LYS A 5 10.15 -12.23 -11.04
C LYS A 5 9.12 -13.23 -10.50
N ASP A 6 9.56 -14.17 -9.65
CA ASP A 6 8.73 -15.16 -8.97
C ASP A 6 7.97 -14.61 -7.75
N LEU A 7 8.00 -13.30 -7.50
CA LEU A 7 7.06 -12.66 -6.58
C LEU A 7 5.65 -12.69 -7.20
N ALA A 8 5.05 -13.87 -7.21
CA ALA A 8 3.66 -14.05 -7.50
C ALA A 8 2.89 -13.60 -6.25
N LEU A 9 2.30 -12.40 -6.32
CA LEU A 9 1.11 -12.10 -5.55
C LEU A 9 0.15 -13.29 -5.71
N PRO A 10 -0.24 -13.96 -4.63
CA PRO A 10 -0.66 -13.30 -3.41
C PRO A 10 0.13 -13.57 -2.12
N ASN A 11 1.11 -14.48 -2.07
CA ASN A 11 1.72 -14.88 -0.80
C ASN A 11 3.17 -14.41 -0.69
N PHE A 12 3.44 -13.38 0.12
CA PHE A 12 4.80 -12.90 0.32
C PHE A 12 4.99 -12.17 1.66
N ASP A 13 6.20 -12.29 2.21
CA ASP A 13 6.70 -11.54 3.35
C ASP A 13 7.87 -10.68 2.87
N ALA A 14 7.66 -9.37 2.79
CA ALA A 14 8.65 -8.44 2.27
C ALA A 14 8.82 -7.20 3.15
N VAL A 15 10.07 -6.80 3.31
CA VAL A 15 10.44 -5.52 3.90
C VAL A 15 10.96 -4.60 2.81
N PHE A 16 10.27 -3.49 2.68
CA PHE A 16 10.55 -2.40 1.76
C PHE A 16 11.05 -1.18 2.52
N MET A 17 11.98 -0.46 1.92
CA MET A 17 12.35 0.88 2.34
C MET A 17 12.02 1.86 1.23
N GLN A 18 11.27 2.90 1.54
CA GLN A 18 10.95 3.91 0.54
C GLN A 18 12.21 4.64 0.08
N ASN A 19 12.37 4.80 -1.24
CA ASN A 19 13.44 5.60 -1.82
C ASN A 19 12.94 7.00 -2.14
N ASN A 20 13.13 7.95 -1.20
CA ASN A 20 12.69 9.33 -1.38
C ASN A 20 13.44 10.09 -2.49
N GLN A 21 14.59 9.61 -2.97
CA GLN A 21 15.34 10.26 -4.04
C GLN A 21 14.80 9.94 -5.43
N GLU A 22 14.21 8.75 -5.60
CA GLU A 22 13.64 8.31 -6.87
C GLU A 22 12.10 8.38 -6.89
N SER A 23 11.48 8.44 -5.71
CA SER A 23 10.02 8.63 -5.59
C SER A 23 9.62 10.07 -5.85
N ASP A 24 8.41 10.26 -6.35
CA ASP A 24 7.81 11.58 -6.45
C ASP A 24 7.52 12.15 -5.05
N SER A 25 7.47 13.48 -4.95
CA SER A 25 7.15 14.15 -3.69
C SER A 25 5.73 13.84 -3.24
N GLN A 26 5.59 13.37 -2.00
CA GLN A 26 4.28 13.16 -1.37
C GLN A 26 3.75 14.43 -0.67
N ASP A 27 4.55 15.50 -0.58
CA ASP A 27 4.15 16.73 0.12
C ASP A 27 2.87 17.37 -0.44
N PRO A 28 2.62 17.44 -1.76
CA PRO A 28 1.37 17.99 -2.30
C PRO A 28 0.14 17.18 -1.86
N ILE A 29 0.22 15.85 -1.92
CA ILE A 29 -0.86 14.95 -1.51
C ILE A 29 -1.14 15.10 0.00
N GLN A 30 -0.09 15.10 0.82
CA GLN A 30 -0.20 15.30 2.27
C GLN A 30 -0.77 16.69 2.60
N ALA A 31 -0.40 17.72 1.85
CA ALA A 31 -0.95 19.06 2.01
C ALA A 31 -2.45 19.10 1.75
N LEU A 32 -2.91 18.45 0.67
CA LEU A 32 -4.33 18.40 0.32
C LEU A 32 -5.16 17.58 1.34
N GLN A 33 -4.56 16.55 1.92
CA GLN A 33 -5.15 15.76 3.03
C GLN A 33 -5.29 16.56 4.33
N GLY A 34 -4.66 17.74 4.44
CA GLY A 34 -4.69 18.58 5.63
C GLY A 34 -3.56 18.31 6.62
N VAL A 35 -2.52 17.55 6.22
CA VAL A 35 -1.37 17.29 7.09
C VAL A 35 -0.61 18.60 7.37
N PRO A 36 -0.37 18.96 8.64
CA PRO A 36 0.32 20.20 9.01
C PRO A 36 1.73 20.28 8.42
N TYR A 37 2.14 21.48 7.99
CA TYR A 37 3.42 21.72 7.29
C TYR A 37 4.65 21.17 8.04
N ALA A 38 4.72 21.39 9.35
CA ALA A 38 5.83 20.90 10.17
C ALA A 38 5.97 19.37 10.11
N ILE A 39 4.84 18.65 10.12
CA ILE A 39 4.81 17.19 10.00
C ILE A 39 5.25 16.76 8.60
N ARG A 40 4.79 17.42 7.54
CA ARG A 40 5.20 17.09 6.17
C ARG A 40 6.71 17.25 5.96
N LYS A 41 7.31 18.29 6.55
CA LYS A 41 8.77 18.47 6.53
C LYS A 41 9.50 17.35 7.27
N VAL A 42 9.00 16.93 8.43
CA VAL A 42 9.57 15.78 9.14
C VAL A 42 9.44 14.50 8.33
N ILE A 43 8.29 14.23 7.70
CA ILE A 43 8.10 13.05 6.84
C ILE A 43 9.05 13.08 5.64
N SER A 44 9.28 14.24 5.04
CA SER A 44 10.15 14.37 3.85
C SER A 44 11.61 13.95 4.10
N ILE A 45 12.10 14.10 5.33
CA ILE A 45 13.45 13.69 5.72
C ILE A 45 13.49 12.30 6.36
N ALA A 46 12.33 11.70 6.66
CA ALA A 46 12.23 10.41 7.30
C ALA A 46 12.47 9.26 6.32
N LYS A 47 13.07 8.17 6.81
CA LYS A 47 13.16 6.91 6.07
C LYS A 47 11.99 6.02 6.50
N ILE A 48 11.04 5.80 5.63
CA ILE A 48 9.88 4.93 5.91
C ILE A 48 10.24 3.49 5.54
N LYS A 49 10.19 2.60 6.53
CA LYS A 49 10.26 1.15 6.35
C LYS A 49 8.85 0.58 6.36
N ILE A 50 8.52 -0.21 5.36
CA ILE A 50 7.22 -0.86 5.20
C ILE A 50 7.46 -2.36 5.20
N HIS A 51 6.89 -3.07 6.16
CA HIS A 51 6.87 -4.52 6.22
C HIS A 51 5.48 -4.99 5.84
N ILE A 52 5.39 -5.73 4.73
CA ILE A 52 4.16 -6.27 4.19
C ILE A 52 4.20 -7.79 4.34
N ILE A 53 3.19 -8.34 4.98
CA ILE A 53 2.96 -9.78 5.06
C ILE A 53 1.58 -10.03 4.44
N VAL A 54 1.56 -10.89 3.42
CA VAL A 54 0.33 -11.35 2.79
C VAL A 54 0.23 -12.87 2.89
N GLU A 55 -0.79 -13.34 3.58
CA GLU A 55 -1.00 -14.76 3.90
C GLU A 55 -2.49 -15.13 3.70
N PRO A 56 -2.82 -16.37 3.30
CA PRO A 56 -4.22 -16.79 3.17
C PRO A 56 -4.90 -16.83 4.56
N VAL A 57 -6.18 -16.45 4.62
CA VAL A 57 -6.95 -16.44 5.88
C VAL A 57 -7.11 -17.85 6.47
N ASN A 58 -7.32 -18.85 5.61
CA ASN A 58 -7.37 -20.26 5.97
C ASN A 58 -6.59 -21.10 4.95
N ALA A 59 -5.96 -22.19 5.39
CA ALA A 59 -5.29 -23.15 4.49
C ALA A 59 -6.25 -23.78 3.45
N SER A 60 -7.55 -23.82 3.77
CA SER A 60 -8.63 -24.33 2.91
C SER A 60 -9.22 -23.27 1.96
N ASP A 61 -9.06 -21.97 2.26
CA ASP A 61 -9.57 -20.83 1.48
C ASP A 61 -8.47 -20.15 0.66
N ALA A 62 -7.48 -20.92 0.20
CA ALA A 62 -6.33 -20.42 -0.57
C ALA A 62 -6.72 -19.69 -1.89
N SER A 63 -8.01 -19.68 -2.25
CA SER A 63 -8.55 -19.12 -3.48
C SER A 63 -9.19 -17.73 -3.36
N SER A 64 -9.52 -17.19 -2.18
CA SER A 64 -10.34 -15.95 -2.13
C SER A 64 -10.04 -14.90 -1.06
N LYS A 65 -9.44 -15.23 0.09
CA LYS A 65 -9.21 -14.24 1.16
C LYS A 65 -7.78 -14.28 1.69
N TYR A 66 -7.16 -13.11 1.80
CA TYR A 66 -5.81 -12.94 2.32
C TYR A 66 -5.78 -11.94 3.48
N HIS A 67 -5.07 -12.28 4.54
CA HIS A 67 -4.60 -11.33 5.53
C HIS A 67 -3.51 -10.47 4.91
N PHE A 68 -3.67 -9.17 5.02
CA PHE A 68 -2.71 -8.15 4.67
C PHE A 68 -2.31 -7.43 5.95
N LYS A 69 -1.10 -7.72 6.41
CA LYS A 69 -0.49 -7.04 7.54
C LYS A 69 0.54 -6.05 7.01
N LEU A 70 0.28 -4.77 7.26
CA LEU A 70 1.13 -3.65 6.91
C LEU A 70 1.70 -3.06 8.20
N THR A 71 3.00 -3.26 8.43
CA THR A 71 3.71 -2.58 9.49
C THR A 71 4.58 -1.48 8.89
N SER A 72 4.20 -0.23 9.15
CA SER A 72 4.95 0.95 8.76
C SER A 72 5.76 1.50 9.93
N SER A 73 7.04 1.75 9.71
CA SER A 73 7.99 2.26 10.71
C SER A 73 8.74 3.46 10.16
N VAL A 74 8.67 4.59 10.86
CA VAL A 74 9.38 5.83 10.54
C VAL A 74 10.76 5.81 11.22
N MET A 75 11.81 5.75 10.42
CA MET A 75 13.20 5.64 10.88
C MET A 75 14.01 6.89 10.54
N GLY A 76 15.14 7.08 11.24
CA GLY A 76 16.16 8.07 10.88
C GLY A 76 15.93 9.50 11.37
N LEU A 77 14.85 9.75 12.14
CA LEU A 77 14.52 11.09 12.65
C LEU A 77 15.18 11.44 14.01
N GLY A 78 15.79 10.47 14.70
CA GLY A 78 16.28 10.65 16.07
C GLY A 78 15.16 11.06 17.06
N ILE A 79 15.50 11.24 18.34
CA ILE A 79 14.50 11.59 19.37
C ILE A 79 13.93 13.00 19.12
N ILE A 80 14.79 13.96 18.75
CA ILE A 80 14.42 15.37 18.56
C ILE A 80 13.63 15.54 17.26
N GLY A 81 14.04 14.91 16.16
CA GLY A 81 13.32 15.04 14.89
C GLY A 81 11.97 14.34 14.86
N ALA A 82 11.74 13.34 15.73
CA ALA A 82 10.44 12.70 15.90
C ALA A 82 9.49 13.46 16.85
N ALA A 83 9.96 14.49 17.57
CA ALA A 83 9.17 15.21 18.56
C ALA A 83 7.89 15.85 17.96
N PRO A 84 7.90 16.46 16.76
CA PRO A 84 6.68 16.99 16.16
C PRO A 84 5.65 15.91 15.84
N LEU A 85 6.09 14.71 15.41
CA LEU A 85 5.20 13.57 15.15
C LEU A 85 4.53 13.10 16.45
N ARG A 86 5.30 12.94 17.53
CA ARG A 86 4.76 12.51 18.84
C ARG A 86 3.79 13.53 19.44
N ALA A 87 4.07 14.81 19.29
CA ALA A 87 3.24 15.89 19.83
C ALA A 87 1.81 15.90 19.26
N VAL A 88 1.61 15.34 18.07
CA VAL A 88 0.31 15.23 17.41
C VAL A 88 -0.23 13.78 17.43
N GLY A 89 0.31 12.94 18.31
CA GLY A 89 -0.15 11.56 18.49
C GLY A 89 0.23 10.60 17.36
N PHE A 90 1.18 10.97 16.49
CA PHE A 90 1.63 10.08 15.42
C PHE A 90 2.53 8.97 16.00
N GLN A 91 2.13 7.72 15.78
CA GLN A 91 2.93 6.57 16.16
C GLN A 91 4.03 6.36 15.12
N THR A 92 5.29 6.30 15.57
CA THR A 92 6.44 6.06 14.68
C THR A 92 6.48 4.62 14.19
N ASP A 93 5.77 3.71 14.86
CA ASP A 93 5.53 2.34 14.41
C ASP A 93 4.02 2.12 14.43
N ASN A 94 3.44 1.78 13.29
CA ASN A 94 2.02 1.51 13.14
C ASN A 94 1.84 0.19 12.39
N THR A 95 1.04 -0.72 12.98
CA THR A 95 0.69 -2.00 12.36
C THR A 95 -0.80 -2.01 12.06
N ASP A 96 -1.14 -2.15 10.79
CA ASP A 96 -2.50 -2.30 10.30
C ASP A 96 -2.69 -3.73 9.79
N VAL A 97 -3.64 -4.47 10.36
CA VAL A 97 -3.95 -5.85 9.97
C VAL A 97 -5.35 -5.86 9.38
N ARG A 98 -5.46 -6.21 8.11
CA ARG A 98 -6.73 -6.22 7.39
C ARG A 98 -6.91 -7.48 6.55
N VAL A 99 -8.15 -7.81 6.27
CA VAL A 99 -8.49 -8.81 5.25
C VAL A 99 -8.62 -8.07 3.91
N MET A 100 -7.97 -8.54 2.85
CA MET A 100 -8.16 -8.04 1.49
C MET A 100 -9.40 -8.66 0.86
N ASP A 101 -10.56 -8.33 1.40
CA ASP A 101 -11.88 -8.78 0.93
C ASP A 101 -12.62 -7.68 0.16
N GLY A 102 -12.02 -6.48 0.05
CA GLY A 102 -12.66 -5.33 -0.55
C GLY A 102 -13.85 -4.80 0.25
N VAL A 103 -13.96 -5.08 1.54
CA VAL A 103 -14.97 -4.44 2.40
C VAL A 103 -14.46 -3.07 2.84
N GLU A 104 -15.34 -2.06 2.79
CA GLU A 104 -15.03 -0.72 3.29
C GLU A 104 -14.95 -0.72 4.82
N GLN A 105 -13.93 -0.05 5.35
CA GLN A 105 -13.70 0.10 6.78
C GLN A 105 -13.50 1.56 7.14
N GLU A 106 -14.12 1.98 8.24
CA GLU A 106 -13.95 3.31 8.80
C GLU A 106 -12.79 3.32 9.81
N LYS A 107 -11.95 4.34 9.72
CA LYS A 107 -10.85 4.58 10.66
C LYS A 107 -10.75 6.06 10.97
N ASP A 108 -10.62 6.39 12.25
CA ASP A 108 -10.36 7.75 12.71
C ASP A 108 -8.85 7.93 12.88
N GLU A 109 -8.24 8.78 12.05
CA GLU A 109 -6.80 9.01 12.04
C GLU A 109 -6.49 10.38 12.68
N PRO A 110 -5.55 10.47 13.64
CA PRO A 110 -5.30 11.71 14.39
C PRO A 110 -5.03 12.96 13.55
N MET A 111 -4.48 12.81 12.34
CA MET A 111 -4.08 13.94 11.47
C MET A 111 -5.06 14.28 10.36
N ILE A 112 -5.76 13.27 9.84
CA ILE A 112 -6.60 13.41 8.64
C ILE A 112 -8.09 13.16 8.93
N GLY A 113 -8.41 12.86 10.19
CA GLY A 113 -9.75 12.59 10.68
C GLY A 113 -10.29 11.24 10.22
N LYS A 114 -11.62 11.14 10.20
CA LYS A 114 -12.31 9.93 9.78
C LYS A 114 -12.12 9.67 8.30
N THR A 115 -11.79 8.44 7.97
CA THR A 115 -11.60 7.94 6.61
C THR A 115 -12.37 6.66 6.40
N LYS A 116 -12.86 6.44 5.18
CA LYS A 116 -13.33 5.16 4.68
C LYS A 116 -12.25 4.60 3.78
N SER A 117 -11.88 3.35 3.98
CA SER A 117 -10.83 2.72 3.20
C SER A 117 -11.20 1.30 2.81
N ARG A 118 -10.81 0.92 1.60
CA ARG A 118 -11.07 -0.37 0.98
C ARG A 118 -9.75 -0.90 0.43
N ILE A 119 -9.41 -2.15 0.73
CA ILE A 119 -8.22 -2.82 0.21
C ILE A 119 -8.63 -4.14 -0.43
N TRP A 120 -8.17 -4.38 -1.65
CA TRP A 120 -8.44 -5.63 -2.37
C TRP A 120 -7.31 -5.96 -3.34
N MET A 121 -7.31 -7.18 -3.84
CA MET A 121 -6.45 -7.57 -4.95
C MET A 121 -7.27 -7.68 -6.22
N CYS A 122 -6.69 -7.30 -7.34
CA CYS A 122 -7.27 -7.53 -8.67
C CYS A 122 -6.18 -7.91 -9.66
N THR A 123 -6.57 -8.47 -10.80
CA THR A 123 -5.67 -8.73 -11.93
C THR A 123 -5.36 -7.44 -12.68
N LEU A 124 -4.29 -7.42 -13.49
CA LEU A 124 -4.02 -6.29 -14.38
C LEU A 124 -5.16 -6.08 -15.38
N GLU A 125 -5.75 -7.16 -15.91
CA GLU A 125 -6.91 -7.07 -16.78
C GLU A 125 -8.11 -6.38 -16.10
N GLU A 126 -8.42 -6.77 -14.87
CA GLU A 126 -9.49 -6.15 -14.07
C GLU A 126 -9.21 -4.67 -13.80
N LEU A 127 -7.96 -4.33 -13.44
CA LEU A 127 -7.53 -2.95 -13.23
C LEU A 127 -7.73 -2.09 -14.50
N MET A 128 -7.37 -2.62 -15.67
CA MET A 128 -7.48 -1.89 -16.94
C MET A 128 -8.93 -1.59 -17.30
N LYS A 129 -9.83 -2.54 -17.02
CA LYS A 129 -11.28 -2.44 -17.28
C LYS A 129 -12.04 -1.61 -16.25
N GLU A 130 -11.44 -1.33 -15.09
CA GLU A 130 -12.10 -0.62 -14.00
C GLU A 130 -12.44 0.82 -14.43
N PRO A 131 -13.67 1.31 -14.12
CA PRO A 131 -14.02 2.69 -14.39
C PRO A 131 -13.12 3.64 -13.60
N ASN A 132 -12.93 4.83 -14.13
CA ASN A 132 -12.08 5.85 -13.54
C ASN A 132 -12.69 6.43 -12.26
N SER A 133 -12.44 5.74 -11.14
CA SER A 133 -13.04 5.99 -9.82
C SER A 133 -12.72 7.36 -9.22
N ILE A 134 -11.70 8.05 -9.74
CA ILE A 134 -11.25 9.37 -9.30
C ILE A 134 -11.18 10.39 -10.47
N GLY A 135 -11.86 10.10 -11.59
CA GLY A 135 -11.81 10.91 -12.81
C GLY A 135 -10.54 10.67 -13.63
N GLU A 136 -10.14 11.63 -14.47
CA GLU A 136 -9.05 11.44 -15.47
C GLU A 136 -7.70 11.03 -14.85
N VAL A 137 -7.44 11.44 -13.61
CA VAL A 137 -6.22 11.05 -12.88
C VAL A 137 -6.13 9.54 -12.59
N ALA A 138 -7.23 8.81 -12.72
CA ALA A 138 -7.25 7.34 -12.58
C ALA A 138 -6.42 6.63 -13.65
N GLU A 139 -6.22 7.23 -14.84
CA GLU A 139 -5.39 6.65 -15.89
C GLU A 139 -3.93 6.50 -15.44
N PHE A 140 -3.45 7.38 -14.56
CA PHE A 140 -2.12 7.26 -13.97
C PHE A 140 -1.93 5.92 -13.24
N LEU A 141 -2.98 5.40 -12.62
CA LEU A 141 -2.95 4.17 -11.82
C LEU A 141 -2.80 2.91 -12.68
N LYS A 142 -3.08 2.97 -13.98
CA LYS A 142 -3.13 1.81 -14.89
C LYS A 142 -1.82 1.56 -15.64
N GLN A 143 -0.85 2.47 -15.54
CA GLN A 143 0.32 2.49 -16.41
C GLN A 143 1.54 1.79 -15.80
N GLY A 144 2.28 1.05 -16.62
CA GLY A 144 3.66 0.63 -16.36
C GLY A 144 3.84 -0.55 -15.40
N TRP A 145 2.77 -1.31 -15.15
CA TRP A 145 2.83 -2.52 -14.32
C TRP A 145 3.50 -3.68 -15.06
N GLU A 146 4.36 -4.39 -14.35
CA GLU A 146 4.99 -5.62 -14.83
C GLU A 146 4.17 -6.84 -14.40
N GLY A 147 4.20 -7.89 -15.22
CA GLY A 147 3.51 -9.15 -14.97
C GLY A 147 3.91 -10.20 -15.99
N TYR A 148 3.68 -11.48 -15.67
CA TYR A 148 3.89 -12.58 -16.61
C TYR A 148 2.76 -12.63 -17.64
N ASP A 149 1.52 -12.45 -17.17
CA ASP A 149 0.30 -12.42 -17.97
C ASP A 149 -0.74 -11.53 -17.27
N GLU A 150 -1.50 -10.74 -18.03
CA GLU A 150 -2.44 -9.74 -17.49
C GLU A 150 -3.60 -10.37 -16.71
N LYS A 151 -3.94 -11.63 -17.01
CA LYS A 151 -5.05 -12.35 -16.37
C LYS A 151 -4.66 -13.01 -15.04
N THR A 152 -3.36 -13.21 -14.83
CA THR A 152 -2.83 -13.92 -13.66
C THR A 152 -2.00 -13.01 -12.75
N SER A 153 -1.41 -11.96 -13.30
CA SER A 153 -0.63 -10.98 -12.53
C SER A 153 -1.58 -10.13 -11.70
N LYS A 154 -1.42 -10.21 -10.38
CA LYS A 154 -2.22 -9.44 -9.44
C LYS A 154 -1.51 -8.15 -9.06
N VAL A 155 -2.29 -7.18 -8.61
CA VAL A 155 -1.86 -5.95 -7.94
C VAL A 155 -2.73 -5.74 -6.70
N VAL A 156 -2.23 -4.94 -5.75
CA VAL A 156 -3.00 -4.52 -4.58
C VAL A 156 -3.60 -3.15 -4.85
N ARG A 157 -4.90 -3.02 -4.61
CA ARG A 157 -5.68 -1.79 -4.73
C ARG A 157 -6.00 -1.25 -3.35
N ILE A 158 -5.88 0.06 -3.20
CA ILE A 158 -6.28 0.78 -1.98
C ILE A 158 -7.10 1.99 -2.41
N SER A 159 -8.33 2.09 -1.93
CA SER A 159 -9.17 3.29 -2.06
C SER A 159 -9.37 3.88 -0.67
N ILE A 160 -9.12 5.19 -0.51
CA ILE A 160 -9.30 5.91 0.74
C ILE A 160 -10.08 7.20 0.43
N LYS A 161 -11.12 7.46 1.21
CA LYS A 161 -11.96 8.65 1.10
C LYS A 161 -12.09 9.29 2.46
N SER A 162 -12.12 10.62 2.51
CA SER A 162 -12.53 11.33 3.73
C SER A 162 -13.96 10.98 4.09
N ALA A 163 -14.22 10.72 5.37
CA ALA A 163 -15.55 10.46 5.91
C ALA A 163 -15.96 11.56 6.91
N GLY A 164 -17.15 12.13 6.76
CA GLY A 164 -17.71 13.10 7.72
C GLY A 164 -18.42 14.29 7.08
N ALA A 165 -19.52 14.72 7.70
CA ALA A 165 -20.42 15.77 7.20
C ALA A 165 -19.89 17.22 7.36
N GLY A 166 -18.57 17.42 7.46
CA GLY A 166 -17.97 18.72 7.78
C GLY A 166 -16.71 19.11 7.00
N SER A 167 -16.16 18.24 6.15
CA SER A 167 -15.10 18.67 5.23
C SER A 167 -15.76 19.40 4.06
N ALA A 168 -15.56 20.71 3.96
CA ALA A 168 -16.11 21.54 2.89
C ALA A 168 -15.81 20.98 1.48
N GLU A 169 -14.75 20.18 1.34
CA GLU A 169 -14.46 19.39 0.15
C GLU A 169 -13.96 18.00 0.54
N PRO A 170 -14.74 16.92 0.28
CA PRO A 170 -14.26 15.57 0.48
C PRO A 170 -13.10 15.29 -0.48
N TRP A 171 -12.13 14.51 -0.01
CA TRP A 171 -10.99 14.07 -0.81
C TRP A 171 -11.00 12.56 -1.01
N GLN A 172 -10.38 12.13 -2.10
CA GLN A 172 -10.22 10.73 -2.47
C GLN A 172 -8.74 10.46 -2.81
N ASN A 173 -8.26 9.29 -2.41
CA ASN A 173 -6.93 8.79 -2.65
C ASN A 173 -7.06 7.35 -3.14
N GLU A 174 -6.63 7.11 -4.37
CA GLU A 174 -6.62 5.79 -4.99
C GLU A 174 -5.16 5.37 -5.19
N GLN A 175 -4.85 4.12 -4.87
CA GLN A 175 -3.52 3.57 -4.98
C GLN A 175 -3.53 2.20 -5.64
N VAL A 176 -2.51 1.95 -6.44
CA VAL A 176 -2.19 0.64 -6.97
C VAL A 176 -0.76 0.32 -6.59
N TRP A 177 -0.56 -0.86 -6.02
CA TRP A 177 0.73 -1.38 -5.62
C TRP A 177 1.03 -2.65 -6.40
N GLY A 178 2.23 -2.71 -6.97
CA GLY A 178 2.66 -3.79 -7.84
C GLY A 178 4.13 -3.68 -8.19
N VAL A 179 4.60 -4.50 -9.13
CA VAL A 179 5.98 -4.44 -9.62
C VAL A 179 6.04 -3.49 -10.82
N GLN A 180 6.98 -2.55 -10.80
CA GLN A 180 7.36 -1.69 -11.94
C GLN A 180 8.87 -1.54 -11.99
N MET A 181 9.46 -1.69 -13.17
CA MET A 181 10.92 -1.62 -13.37
C MET A 181 11.68 -2.57 -12.42
N GLY A 182 11.12 -3.75 -12.19
CA GLY A 182 11.64 -4.72 -11.24
C GLY A 182 11.61 -4.26 -9.78
N ARG A 183 10.79 -3.27 -9.40
CA ARG A 183 10.70 -2.75 -8.02
C ARG A 183 9.26 -2.71 -7.55
N TRP A 184 9.05 -2.97 -6.26
CA TRP A 184 7.74 -2.77 -5.65
C TRP A 184 7.43 -1.28 -5.62
N THR A 185 6.34 -0.90 -6.28
CA THR A 185 6.03 0.50 -6.58
C THR A 185 4.56 0.74 -6.26
N ALA A 186 4.29 1.88 -5.63
CA ALA A 186 2.94 2.42 -5.52
C ALA A 186 2.74 3.52 -6.54
N ARG A 187 1.60 3.53 -7.22
CA ARG A 187 1.09 4.71 -7.89
C ARG A 187 -0.09 5.24 -7.10
N VAL A 188 -0.03 6.51 -6.75
CA VAL A 188 -1.04 7.21 -5.95
C VAL A 188 -1.66 8.29 -6.83
N ALA A 189 -2.98 8.30 -6.89
CA ALA A 189 -3.78 9.35 -7.49
C ALA A 189 -4.64 9.98 -6.39
N PHE A 190 -4.64 11.29 -6.30
CA PHE A 190 -5.33 12.03 -5.27
C PHE A 190 -6.20 13.11 -5.90
N ARG A 191 -7.37 13.36 -5.29
CA ARG A 191 -8.26 14.43 -5.72
C ARG A 191 -8.96 15.06 -4.52
N LYS A 192 -9.05 16.38 -4.52
CA LYS A 192 -9.87 17.17 -3.61
C LYS A 192 -10.48 18.34 -4.39
N GLY A 193 -11.80 18.35 -4.50
CA GLY A 193 -12.50 19.32 -5.36
C GLY A 193 -12.02 19.25 -6.82
N SER A 194 -11.54 20.37 -7.35
CA SER A 194 -10.98 20.51 -8.70
C SER A 194 -9.48 20.19 -8.78
N VAL A 195 -8.79 20.06 -7.64
CA VAL A 195 -7.35 19.81 -7.58
C VAL A 195 -7.09 18.31 -7.60
N SER A 196 -6.18 17.87 -8.47
CA SER A 196 -5.73 16.47 -8.56
C SER A 196 -4.21 16.42 -8.53
N GLU A 197 -3.67 15.39 -7.86
CA GLU A 197 -2.24 15.17 -7.72
C GLU A 197 -1.92 13.69 -7.94
N THR A 198 -0.71 13.41 -8.40
CA THR A 198 -0.21 12.04 -8.57
C THR A 198 1.17 11.89 -7.96
N ALA A 199 1.48 10.70 -7.46
CA ALA A 199 2.82 10.37 -7.01
C ALA A 199 3.12 8.90 -7.27
N ARG A 200 4.32 8.64 -7.77
CA ARG A 200 4.92 7.32 -7.84
C ARG A 200 5.89 7.13 -6.68
N ILE A 201 5.64 6.12 -5.86
CA ILE A 201 6.45 5.77 -4.69
C ILE A 201 7.24 4.52 -5.01
N LEU A 202 8.55 4.64 -5.17
CA LEU A 202 9.43 3.51 -5.40
C LEU A 202 9.98 2.97 -4.08
N SER A 203 9.80 1.68 -3.88
CA SER A 203 10.39 0.96 -2.76
C SER A 203 11.65 0.21 -3.17
N LEU A 204 12.66 0.28 -2.30
CA LEU A 204 13.80 -0.61 -2.34
C LEU A 204 13.47 -1.86 -1.51
N THR A 205 13.54 -3.03 -2.13
CA THR A 205 13.44 -4.29 -1.40
C THR A 205 14.69 -4.49 -0.56
N THR A 206 14.51 -4.54 0.75
CA THR A 206 15.58 -4.84 1.71
C THR A 206 15.60 -6.32 2.05
N TYR A 207 14.42 -6.96 2.09
CA TYR A 207 14.27 -8.38 2.40
C TYR A 207 12.99 -8.93 1.76
N LEU A 208 13.05 -10.16 1.26
CA LEU A 208 11.90 -10.86 0.71
C LEU A 208 12.04 -12.36 1.01
N ARG A 209 10.98 -12.96 1.55
CA ARG A 209 10.80 -14.40 1.62
C ARG A 209 9.46 -14.81 1.02
N PRO A 210 9.41 -15.87 0.20
CA PRO A 210 8.13 -16.51 -0.09
C PRO A 210 7.58 -17.07 1.23
N CYS A 211 6.30 -16.79 1.54
CA CYS A 211 5.63 -17.47 2.63
C CYS A 211 5.50 -18.94 2.22
N ALA A 212 6.11 -19.84 3.01
CA ALA A 212 6.08 -21.27 2.73
C ALA A 212 4.63 -21.75 2.68
N VAL A 213 4.14 -22.10 1.49
CA VAL A 213 2.97 -22.96 1.37
C VAL A 213 3.41 -24.30 1.92
N PHE A 214 2.97 -24.64 3.13
CA PHE A 214 3.19 -25.97 3.67
C PHE A 214 2.57 -26.98 2.72
N SER A 215 3.40 -27.64 1.91
CA SER A 215 3.02 -28.88 1.25
C SER A 215 2.90 -29.94 2.34
N SER A 216 1.72 -30.06 2.92
CA SER A 216 1.27 -31.25 3.64
C SER A 216 1.12 -32.40 2.63
N GLY A 217 2.25 -32.90 2.14
CA GLY A 217 2.34 -34.05 1.24
C GLY A 217 2.63 -35.31 2.05
N TYR A 218 1.58 -36.08 2.29
CA TYR A 218 1.53 -37.49 2.67
C TYR A 218 2.86 -38.26 2.56
N TYR A 219 3.47 -38.59 3.70
CA TYR A 219 4.32 -39.77 3.83
C TYR A 219 3.40 -40.95 4.18
N THR A 220 2.74 -41.52 3.16
CA THR A 220 2.23 -42.90 3.24
C THR A 220 3.35 -43.83 2.81
N GLY A 221 3.74 -44.73 3.72
CA GLY A 221 4.86 -45.63 3.54
C GLY A 221 4.65 -46.71 2.47
N LEU A 222 5.78 -47.31 2.08
CA LEU A 222 5.92 -48.67 1.58
C LEU A 222 7.42 -48.95 1.40
N MET A 223 8.03 -49.66 2.34
CA MET A 223 9.14 -50.56 2.03
C MET A 223 8.68 -51.97 2.38
N HIS A 224 8.59 -52.78 1.33
CA HIS A 224 8.77 -54.24 1.41
C HIS A 224 10.25 -54.53 1.57
#